data_AF-A0A7S2JGY0-F1
#
_entry.id   AF-A0A7S2JGY0-F1
#
_cell.length_a   1.000
_cell.length_b   1.000
_cell.length_c   1.000
_cell.angle_alpha   90.00
_cell.angle_beta   90.00
_cell.angle_gamma   90.00
#
_symmetry.space_group_name_H-M   'P 1'
#
loop_
_entity.id
_entity.type
_entity.pdbx_description
1 polymer ?
#
loop_
_entity_poly.entity_id
_entity_poly.type
_entity_poly.pdbx_seq_one_letter_code
_entity_poly.pdbx_strand_id
1 'polypeptide(L)'
;DQPGTIKSFVEMINNPYQHSAWDALSVGGSLKSGKGGFETAYGTTFWGYAKRHAPVESEFAAAMTSFSAATTGSILASYAFPPSGVLCDIGGAEGQVVASLLDHYPLASGIVFDAPSVAKRA
;
A
#
# COMPACT_ATOMS: atom_id res chain seq x y z
N ASP A 1 -5.52 14.36 11.91
CA ASP A 1 -4.52 13.85 10.95
C ASP A 1 -3.55 14.95 10.57
N GLN A 2 -2.30 14.58 10.30
CA GLN A 2 -1.23 15.49 9.86
C GLN A 2 -0.75 14.99 8.48
N PRO A 3 -0.73 15.85 7.44
CA PRO A 3 -0.21 15.49 6.12
C PRO A 3 1.22 14.96 6.18
N GLY A 4 1.55 13.93 5.40
CA GLY A 4 2.89 13.35 5.33
C GLY A 4 3.28 12.43 6.49
N THR A 5 2.36 12.11 7.42
CA THR A 5 2.64 11.12 8.48
C THR A 5 2.46 9.69 7.99
N ILE A 6 3.23 8.77 8.56
CA ILE A 6 3.11 7.31 8.34
C ILE A 6 2.20 6.62 9.38
N LYS A 7 1.30 7.38 10.03
CA LYS A 7 0.47 6.88 11.15
C LYS A 7 -0.32 5.64 10.75
N SER A 8 -1.04 5.69 9.63
CA SER A 8 -1.88 4.59 9.16
C SER A 8 -1.04 3.33 8.86
N PHE A 9 0.17 3.50 8.34
CA PHE A 9 1.10 2.40 8.15
C PHE A 9 1.51 1.76 9.48
N VAL A 10 1.87 2.57 10.48
CA VAL A 10 2.23 2.10 11.82
C VAL A 10 1.05 1.38 12.49
N GLU A 11 -0.17 1.90 12.37
CA GLU A 11 -1.37 1.26 12.92
C GLU A 11 -1.63 -0.10 12.26
N MET A 12 -1.52 -0.18 10.91
CA MET A 12 -1.72 -1.43 10.18
C MET A 12 -0.70 -2.50 10.57
N ILE A 13 0.61 -2.19 10.58
CA ILE A 13 1.65 -3.20 10.87
C ILE A 13 1.56 -3.71 12.32
N ASN A 14 0.97 -2.93 13.23
CA ASN A 14 0.75 -3.31 14.63
C ASN A 14 -0.63 -3.92 14.89
N ASN A 15 -1.44 -4.13 13.85
CA ASN A 15 -2.74 -4.78 14.02
C ASN A 15 -2.53 -6.25 14.43
N PRO A 16 -3.33 -6.80 15.37
CA PRO A 16 -3.26 -8.21 15.76
C PRO A 16 -3.17 -9.20 14.59
N TYR A 17 -3.84 -8.93 13.46
CA TYR A 17 -3.78 -9.84 12.32
C TYR A 17 -2.39 -9.90 11.66
N GLN A 18 -1.63 -8.80 11.68
CA GLN A 18 -0.25 -8.77 11.17
C GLN A 18 0.68 -9.51 12.13
N HIS A 19 0.51 -9.33 13.44
CA HIS A 19 1.35 -10.00 14.43
C HIS A 19 1.28 -11.52 14.31
N SER A 20 0.08 -12.09 14.17
CA SER A 20 -0.03 -13.56 13.99
C SER A 20 0.66 -14.06 12.72
N ALA A 21 0.67 -13.26 11.65
CA ALA A 21 1.40 -13.60 10.42
C ALA A 21 2.92 -13.57 10.64
N TRP A 22 3.44 -12.61 11.41
CA TRP A 22 4.85 -12.53 11.79
C TRP A 22 5.27 -13.65 12.74
N ASP A 23 4.46 -13.97 13.75
CA ASP A 23 4.70 -15.10 14.66
C ASP A 23 4.76 -16.42 13.88
N ALA A 24 3.89 -16.57 12.88
CA ALA A 24 3.87 -17.77 12.06
C ALA A 24 5.14 -17.99 11.22
N LEU A 25 5.95 -16.95 10.98
CA LEU A 25 7.27 -17.09 10.34
C LEU A 25 8.22 -17.92 11.20
N SER A 26 8.32 -17.60 12.49
CA SER A 26 9.28 -18.24 13.40
C SER A 26 8.73 -19.50 14.04
N VAL A 27 7.54 -19.42 14.64
CA VAL A 27 6.94 -20.53 15.42
C VAL A 27 5.91 -21.34 14.64
N GLY A 28 5.30 -20.77 13.59
CA GLY A 28 4.24 -21.42 12.81
C GLY A 28 4.71 -22.36 11.70
N GLY A 29 6.01 -22.47 11.45
CA GLY A 29 6.54 -23.36 10.41
C GLY A 29 6.40 -22.84 8.97
N SER A 30 6.07 -21.55 8.78
CA SER A 30 6.04 -20.90 7.46
C SER A 30 7.38 -21.07 6.74
N LEU A 31 8.51 -20.82 7.42
CA LEU A 31 9.85 -21.00 6.83
C LEU A 31 10.14 -22.44 6.37
N LYS A 32 9.64 -23.44 7.10
CA LYS A 32 9.84 -24.86 6.76
C LYS A 32 8.93 -25.32 5.62
N SER A 33 7.70 -24.81 5.60
CA SER A 33 6.68 -25.20 4.61
C SER A 33 6.77 -24.41 3.31
N GLY A 34 7.45 -23.27 3.30
CA GLY A 34 7.51 -22.33 2.18
C GLY A 34 6.23 -21.51 1.98
N LYS A 35 5.19 -21.71 2.80
CA LYS A 35 3.96 -20.92 2.77
C LYS A 35 4.18 -19.56 3.43
N GLY A 36 3.46 -18.53 3.01
CA GLY A 36 3.55 -17.21 3.64
C GLY A 36 3.10 -17.26 5.12
N GLY A 37 3.65 -16.37 5.96
CA GLY A 37 3.28 -16.29 7.37
C GLY A 37 1.77 -16.08 7.57
N PHE A 38 1.17 -15.23 6.74
CA PHE A 38 -0.28 -14.99 6.76
C PHE A 38 -1.10 -16.25 6.43
N GLU A 39 -0.70 -16.99 5.39
CA GLU A 39 -1.36 -18.25 5.02
C GLU A 39 -1.21 -19.31 6.10
N THR A 40 -0.08 -19.32 6.78
CA THR A 40 0.20 -20.24 7.88
C THR A 40 -0.67 -19.92 9.09
N ALA A 41 -0.87 -18.64 9.42
CA ALA A 41 -1.69 -18.21 10.55
C ALA A 41 -3.20 -18.32 10.31
N TYR A 42 -3.66 -18.00 9.09
CA TYR A 42 -5.09 -17.82 8.79
C TYR A 42 -5.66 -18.81 7.77
N GLY A 43 -4.82 -19.70 7.22
CA GLY A 43 -5.23 -20.67 6.20
C GLY A 43 -5.65 -20.05 4.86
N THR A 44 -5.34 -18.77 4.64
CA THR A 44 -5.76 -18.00 3.46
C THR A 44 -4.74 -16.91 3.15
N THR A 45 -4.75 -16.35 1.94
CA THR A 45 -3.94 -15.18 1.63
C THR A 45 -4.41 -13.96 2.43
N PHE A 46 -3.54 -12.95 2.59
CA PHE A 46 -3.92 -11.66 3.16
C PHE A 46 -5.18 -11.08 2.48
N TRP A 47 -5.23 -11.09 1.15
CA TRP A 47 -6.38 -10.61 0.39
C TRP A 47 -7.65 -11.45 0.59
N GLY A 48 -7.50 -12.76 0.72
CA GLY A 48 -8.62 -13.64 1.07
C GLY A 48 -9.21 -13.29 2.43
N TYR A 49 -8.35 -12.97 3.40
CA TYR A 49 -8.76 -12.50 4.72
C TYR A 49 -9.39 -11.11 4.66
N ALA A 50 -8.76 -10.14 3.98
CA ALA A 50 -9.24 -8.78 3.87
C ALA A 50 -10.64 -8.69 3.24
N LYS A 51 -10.92 -9.50 2.22
CA LYS A 51 -12.25 -9.61 1.59
C LYS A 51 -13.35 -10.05 2.57
N ARG A 52 -13.00 -10.78 3.63
CA ARG A 52 -13.95 -11.28 4.64
C ARG A 52 -14.04 -10.40 5.88
N HIS A 53 -13.15 -9.41 6.01
CA HIS A 53 -13.04 -8.56 7.20
C HIS A 53 -12.93 -7.10 6.78
N ALA A 54 -14.08 -6.45 6.53
CA ALA A 54 -14.16 -5.00 6.44
C ALA A 54 -13.97 -4.44 7.85
N PRO A 55 -12.75 -3.98 8.22
CA PRO A 55 -12.10 -2.81 7.61
C PRO A 55 -10.68 -3.03 7.04
N VAL A 56 -10.19 -4.26 6.97
CA VAL A 56 -8.78 -4.57 6.66
C VAL A 56 -8.34 -4.03 5.29
N GLU A 57 -9.22 -4.09 4.29
CA GLU A 57 -8.91 -3.57 2.95
C GLU A 57 -8.74 -2.04 2.95
N SER A 58 -9.61 -1.30 3.67
CA SER A 58 -9.46 0.15 3.85
C SER A 58 -8.23 0.53 4.66
N GLU A 59 -7.94 -0.22 5.73
CA GLU A 59 -6.75 0.02 6.56
C GLU A 59 -5.48 -0.17 5.75
N PHE A 60 -5.43 -1.22 4.93
CA PHE A 60 -4.31 -1.49 4.04
C PHE A 60 -4.13 -0.38 3.00
N ALA A 61 -5.21 0.05 2.35
CA ALA A 61 -5.15 1.15 1.39
C ALA A 61 -4.62 2.44 2.03
N ALA A 62 -5.16 2.84 3.19
CA ALA A 62 -4.72 4.03 3.92
C ALA A 62 -3.26 3.90 4.38
N ALA A 63 -2.84 2.71 4.82
CA ALA A 63 -1.45 2.43 5.19
C ALA A 63 -0.50 2.62 4.00
N MET A 64 -0.79 2.03 2.84
CA MET A 64 0.03 2.16 1.65
C MET A 64 0.07 3.61 1.15
N THR A 65 -1.06 4.31 1.15
CA THR A 65 -1.12 5.75 0.84
C THR A 65 -0.18 6.56 1.73
N SER A 66 -0.23 6.35 3.06
CA SER A 66 0.62 7.07 4.03
C SER A 66 2.11 6.76 3.86
N PHE A 67 2.46 5.51 3.55
CA PHE A 67 3.83 5.09 3.35
C PHE A 67 4.41 5.63 2.04
N SER A 68 3.66 5.55 0.94
CA SER A 68 4.07 6.08 -0.37
C SER A 68 4.23 7.60 -0.35
N ALA A 69 3.38 8.33 0.36
CA ALA A 69 3.54 9.77 0.55
C ALA A 69 4.89 10.13 1.20
N ALA A 70 5.34 9.32 2.18
CA ALA A 70 6.62 9.53 2.84
C ALA A 70 7.83 9.23 1.94
N THR A 71 7.71 8.36 0.95
CA THR A 71 8.82 7.99 0.04
C THR A 71 8.83 8.79 -1.27
N THR A 72 7.73 9.46 -1.62
CA THR A 72 7.58 10.17 -2.90
C THR A 72 8.64 11.26 -3.09
N GLY A 73 9.02 11.99 -2.03
CA GLY A 73 10.09 12.99 -2.10
C GLY A 73 11.44 12.41 -2.51
N SER A 74 11.77 11.20 -2.05
CA SER A 74 13.01 10.51 -2.43
C SER A 74 12.98 10.02 -3.88
N ILE A 75 11.80 9.63 -4.38
CA ILE A 75 11.61 9.25 -5.79
C ILE A 75 11.88 10.47 -6.69
N LEU A 76 11.23 11.60 -6.40
CA LEU A 76 11.44 12.87 -7.12
C LEU A 76 12.90 13.32 -7.12
N ALA A 77 13.62 13.13 -6.01
CA ALA A 77 15.03 13.50 -5.91
C ALA A 77 15.97 12.55 -6.67
N SER A 78 15.56 11.30 -6.88
CA SER A 78 16.45 10.24 -7.41
C SER A 78 16.19 9.92 -8.88
N TYR A 79 15.05 10.31 -9.42
CA TYR A 79 14.67 10.01 -10.80
C TYR A 79 14.04 11.23 -11.48
N ALA A 80 14.62 11.65 -12.60
CA ALA A 80 14.09 12.72 -13.42
C ALA A 80 13.06 12.16 -14.42
N PHE A 81 11.78 12.36 -14.15
CA PHE A 81 10.72 12.00 -15.10
C PHE A 81 10.73 12.94 -16.32
N PRO A 82 10.21 12.48 -17.47
CA PRO A 82 9.95 13.35 -18.61
C PRO A 82 9.04 14.53 -18.20
N PRO A 83 9.29 15.75 -18.71
CA PRO A 83 8.54 16.94 -18.31
C PRO A 83 7.06 16.90 -18.74
N SER A 84 6.71 16.08 -19.72
CA SER A 84 5.36 15.88 -20.23
C SER A 84 5.11 14.41 -20.61
N GLY A 85 3.83 14.05 -20.74
CA GLY A 85 3.40 12.68 -21.05
C GLY A 85 2.35 12.18 -20.07
N VAL A 86 2.17 10.86 -20.01
CA VAL A 86 1.19 10.21 -19.12
C VAL A 86 1.91 9.33 -18.11
N LEU A 87 1.71 9.62 -16.83
CA LEU A 87 2.14 8.81 -15.69
C LEU A 87 1.00 7.85 -15.34
N CYS A 88 1.26 6.54 -15.38
CA CYS A 88 0.28 5.53 -14.98
C CYS A 88 0.78 4.80 -13.73
N ASP A 89 0.10 4.99 -12.61
CA ASP A 89 0.40 4.35 -11.34
C ASP A 89 -0.50 3.13 -11.14
N ILE A 90 0.11 1.95 -11.20
CA ILE A 90 -0.56 0.65 -11.13
C ILE A 90 -0.50 0.16 -9.68
N GLY A 91 -1.66 0.07 -9.03
CA GLY A 91 -1.74 -0.14 -7.59
C GLY A 91 -1.50 1.15 -6.79
N GLY A 92 -1.79 2.31 -7.39
CA GLY A 92 -1.55 3.64 -6.81
C GLY A 92 -2.48 4.04 -5.66
N ALA A 93 -3.38 3.15 -5.25
CA ALA A 93 -4.38 3.38 -4.21
C ALA A 93 -5.19 4.67 -4.46
N GLU A 94 -5.10 5.63 -3.54
CA GLU A 94 -5.79 6.93 -3.63
C GLU A 94 -5.04 7.97 -4.49
N GLY A 95 -3.95 7.58 -5.17
CA GLY A 95 -3.29 8.41 -6.17
C GLY A 95 -2.33 9.48 -5.63
N GLN A 96 -1.95 9.43 -4.35
CA GLN A 96 -1.08 10.44 -3.73
C GLN A 96 0.28 10.60 -4.42
N VAL A 97 0.86 9.49 -4.93
CA VAL A 97 2.14 9.51 -5.64
C VAL A 97 2.00 10.28 -6.96
N VAL A 98 0.98 9.94 -7.76
CA VAL A 98 0.68 10.64 -9.02
C VAL A 98 0.39 12.12 -8.78
N ALA A 99 -0.42 12.45 -7.79
CA ALA A 99 -0.72 13.85 -7.44
C ALA A 99 0.57 14.63 -7.15
N SER A 100 1.44 14.08 -6.29
CA SER A 100 2.72 14.71 -5.94
C SER A 100 3.67 14.85 -7.14
N LEU A 101 3.67 13.88 -8.06
CA LEU A 101 4.46 13.96 -9.30
C LEU A 101 3.92 15.07 -10.22
N LEU A 102 2.61 15.20 -10.37
CA LEU A 102 2.00 16.22 -11.22
C LEU A 102 2.20 17.64 -10.70
N ASP A 103 2.32 17.82 -9.39
CA ASP A 103 2.73 19.10 -8.79
C ASP A 103 4.15 19.52 -9.23
N HIS A 104 5.03 18.56 -9.50
CA HIS A 104 6.40 18.80 -9.97
C HIS A 104 6.52 18.84 -11.50
N TYR A 105 5.66 18.11 -12.21
CA TYR A 105 5.64 17.98 -13.67
C TYR A 105 4.30 18.45 -14.26
N PRO A 106 4.06 19.77 -14.32
CA PRO A 106 2.74 20.33 -14.64
C PRO A 106 2.28 20.12 -16.09
N LEU A 107 3.16 19.66 -16.99
CA LEU A 107 2.81 19.33 -18.38
C LEU A 107 2.54 17.83 -18.57
N ALA A 108 2.60 17.04 -17.49
CA ALA A 108 2.21 15.64 -17.51
C ALA A 108 0.73 15.47 -17.15
N SER A 109 0.19 14.28 -17.39
CA SER A 109 -1.14 13.84 -16.96
C SER A 109 -1.03 12.52 -16.21
N GLY A 110 -1.97 12.24 -15.31
CA GLY A 110 -1.92 11.06 -14.43
C GLY A 110 -3.06 10.09 -14.68
N ILE A 111 -2.77 8.79 -14.55
CA ILE A 111 -3.72 7.70 -14.47
C ILE A 111 -3.40 6.92 -13.19
N VAL A 112 -4.41 6.67 -12.36
CA VAL A 112 -4.31 5.73 -11.25
C VAL A 112 -5.15 4.51 -11.61
N PHE A 113 -4.52 3.33 -11.64
CA PHE A 113 -5.16 2.08 -11.97
C PHE A 113 -5.12 1.14 -10.76
N ASP A 114 -6.27 0.89 -10.14
CA ASP A 114 -6.39 0.08 -8.94
C ASP A 114 -7.67 -0.79 -8.95
N ALA A 115 -7.84 -1.62 -7.91
CA ALA A 115 -9.00 -2.47 -7.71
C ALA A 115 -10.31 -1.64 -7.62
N PRO A 116 -11.46 -2.18 -8.08
CA PRO A 116 -12.73 -1.45 -8.07
C PRO A 116 -13.17 -0.96 -6.68
N SER A 117 -12.78 -1.68 -5.62
CA SER A 117 -13.07 -1.32 -4.23
C SER A 117 -12.33 -0.07 -3.76
N VAL A 118 -11.19 0.24 -4.38
CA VAL A 118 -10.32 1.38 -4.10
C VAL A 118 -10.67 2.54 -5.02
N ALA A 119 -10.76 2.30 -6.33
CA ALA A 119 -11.06 3.32 -7.34
C ALA A 119 -12.40 4.04 -7.13
N LYS A 120 -13.39 3.41 -6.48
CA LYS A 120 -14.68 4.04 -6.17
C LYS A 120 -14.63 5.09 -5.04
N ARG A 121 -13.51 5.21 -4.34
CA ARG A 121 -13.34 6.13 -3.19
C ARG A 121 -12.42 7.31 -3.50
N ALA A 122 -11.71 7.26 -4.63
CA ALA A 122 -10.82 8.30 -5.11
C ALA A 122 -11.57 9.39 -5.89
#